data_AF-J8CMZ6-F1
#
_entry.id   AF-J8CMZ6-F1
#
_cell.length_a   1.000
_cell.length_b   1.000
_cell.length_c   1.000
_cell.angle_alpha   90.00
_cell.angle_beta   90.00
_cell.angle_gamma   90.00
#
_symmetry.space_group_name_H-M   'P 1'
#
loop_
_entity.id
_entity.type
_entity.pdbx_description
1 polymer ?
#
loop_
_entity_poly.entity_id
_entity_poly.type
_entity_poly.pdbx_seq_one_letter_code
_entity_poly.pdbx_strand_id
1 'polypeptide(L)' 'MAAFSELDREMIKEKQRAGIKLAKQKGVYRGRLKKYTDKHPGMNHAIGLRKHTNKTVKEICQITAVSQAALYRRLKELE' A
#
# COMPACT_ATOMS: atom_id res chain seq x y z
N MET A 1 13.69 -39.66 13.27
CA MET A 1 14.01 -38.71 12.18
C MET A 1 13.13 -37.46 12.17
N ALA A 2 11.85 -37.51 12.59
CA ALA A 2 10.96 -36.33 12.59
C ALA A 2 11.40 -35.19 13.55
N ALA A 3 11.89 -35.51 14.75
CA ALA A 3 12.33 -34.50 15.72
C ALA A 3 13.52 -33.65 15.21
N PHE A 4 14.42 -34.24 14.42
CA PHE A 4 15.56 -33.51 13.84
C PHE A 4 15.11 -32.53 12.75
N SER A 5 14.15 -32.95 11.92
CA SER A 5 13.59 -32.08 10.87
C SER A 5 12.80 -30.88 11.42
N GLU A 6 12.22 -30.99 12.61
CA GLU A 6 11.56 -29.87 13.28
C GLU A 6 12.57 -28.85 13.81
N LEU A 7 13.66 -29.33 14.43
CA LEU A 7 14.75 -28.50 14.92
C LEU A 7 15.44 -27.71 13.79
N ASP A 8 15.72 -28.35 12.65
CA ASP A 8 16.28 -27.67 11.48
C ASP A 8 15.36 -26.56 10.96
N ARG A 9 14.05 -26.82 10.95
CA ARG A 9 13.05 -25.84 10.52
C ARG A 9 12.99 -24.65 11.48
N GLU A 10 13.09 -24.89 12.78
CA GLU A 10 13.16 -23.82 13.78
C GLU A 10 14.41 -22.98 13.62
N MET A 11 15.57 -23.61 13.44
CA MET A 11 16.85 -22.92 13.20
C MET A 11 16.79 -21.99 11.98
N ILE A 12 16.17 -22.44 10.88
CA ILE A 12 15.99 -21.61 9.67
C ILE A 12 15.11 -20.39 9.97
N LYS A 13 14.01 -20.56 10.71
CA LYS A 13 13.12 -19.46 11.10
C LYS A 13 13.83 -18.46 12.01
N GLU A 14 14.66 -18.93 12.94
CA GLU A 14 15.43 -18.05 13.83
C GLU A 14 16.44 -17.21 13.06
N LYS A 15 17.21 -17.82 12.16
CA LYS A 15 18.13 -17.11 11.26
C LYS A 15 17.40 -16.07 10.41
N GLN A 16 16.23 -16.43 9.86
CA GLN A 16 15.39 -15.50 9.09
C GLN A 16 14.90 -14.32 9.97
N ARG A 17 14.44 -14.58 11.19
CA ARG A 17 14.00 -13.54 12.14
C ARG A 17 15.14 -12.58 12.48
N ALA A 18 16.35 -13.10 12.71
CA ALA A 18 17.53 -12.27 12.97
C ALA A 18 17.85 -11.35 11.78
N GLY A 19 17.81 -11.89 10.54
CA GLY A 19 17.99 -11.10 9.32
C GLY A 19 16.91 -10.02 9.13
N ILE A 20 15.63 -10.37 9.34
CA ILE A 20 14.52 -9.43 9.28
C ILE A 20 14.69 -8.32 10.32
N LYS A 21 15.12 -8.64 11.54
CA LYS A 21 15.38 -7.65 12.61
C LYS A 21 16.44 -6.64 12.18
N LEU A 22 17.56 -7.11 11.61
CA LEU A 22 18.61 -6.25 11.10
C LEU A 22 18.12 -5.36 9.93
N ALA A 23 17.36 -5.92 8.99
CA ALA A 23 16.82 -5.15 7.86
C ALA A 23 15.75 -4.13 8.30
N LYS A 24 14.97 -4.42 9.35
CA LYS A 24 14.07 -3.44 9.99
C LYS A 24 14.85 -2.30 10.64
N GLN A 25 15.94 -2.60 11.37
CA GLN A 25 16.82 -1.57 11.95
C GLN A 25 17.44 -0.67 10.86
N LYS A 26 17.81 -1.26 9.72
CA LYS A 26 18.31 -0.52 8.54
C LYS A 26 17.22 0.27 7.78
N GLY A 27 15.95 0.18 8.19
CA GLY A 27 14.84 0.91 7.54
C GLY A 27 14.48 0.41 6.14
N VAL A 28 14.84 -0.83 5.80
CA VAL A 28 14.55 -1.44 4.48
C VAL A 28 13.05 -1.69 4.30
N TYR A 29 12.37 -2.13 5.36
CA TYR A 29 10.93 -2.41 5.32
C TYR A 29 10.12 -1.12 5.47
N ARG A 30 9.53 -0.66 4.35
CA ARG A 30 8.66 0.53 4.30
C ARG A 30 7.18 0.21 4.06
N GLY A 31 6.79 -1.04 4.30
CA GLY A 31 5.43 -1.52 4.09
C GLY A 31 5.05 -1.63 2.61
N ARG A 32 3.75 -1.58 2.31
CA ARG A 32 3.22 -1.67 0.94
C ARG A 32 3.50 -0.37 0.20
N LEU A 33 4.09 -0.48 -1.00
CA LEU A 33 4.28 0.68 -1.89
C LEU A 33 2.92 1.33 -2.23
N LYS A 34 2.84 2.66 -2.11
CA LYS A 34 1.63 3.42 -2.45
C LYS A 34 1.35 3.27 -3.95
N LYS A 35 0.16 2.77 -4.30
CA LYS A 35 -0.28 2.61 -5.70
C LYS A 35 -0.51 3.95 -6.39
N TYR A 36 -1.11 4.91 -5.66
CA TYR A 36 -1.39 6.25 -6.15
C TYR A 36 -0.35 7.21 -5.57
N THR A 37 0.57 7.66 -6.42
CA THR A 37 1.56 8.69 -6.10
C THR A 37 1.03 10.07 -6.54
N ASP A 38 1.72 11.14 -6.16
CA ASP A 38 1.32 12.52 -6.52
C ASP A 38 1.26 12.76 -8.04
N LYS A 39 1.95 11.93 -8.82
CA LYS A 39 2.00 12.00 -10.28
C LYS A 39 1.02 11.04 -10.97
N HIS A 40 0.18 10.32 -10.22
CA HIS A 40 -0.71 9.34 -10.81
C HIS A 40 -1.84 10.01 -11.62
N PRO A 41 -1.89 9.84 -12.96
CA PRO A 41 -2.77 10.63 -13.83
C PRO A 41 -4.25 10.42 -13.50
N GLY A 42 -4.68 9.18 -13.26
CA GLY A 42 -6.09 8.89 -12.93
C GLY A 42 -6.54 9.44 -11.57
N MET A 43 -5.62 9.59 -10.61
CA MET A 43 -5.97 10.10 -9.29
C MET A 43 -6.06 11.62 -9.33
N ASN A 44 -5.11 12.27 -10.00
CA ASN A 44 -5.12 13.70 -10.21
C ASN A 44 -6.34 14.14 -11.03
N HIS A 45 -6.70 13.36 -12.05
CA HIS A 45 -7.93 13.58 -12.81
C HIS A 45 -9.18 13.47 -11.93
N ALA A 46 -9.26 12.45 -11.07
CA ALA A 46 -10.38 12.29 -10.13
C ALA A 46 -10.49 13.46 -9.13
N ILE A 47 -9.37 13.95 -8.61
CA ILE A 47 -9.32 15.14 -7.73
C ILE A 47 -9.77 16.39 -8.47
N GLY A 48 -9.31 16.59 -9.71
CA GLY A 48 -9.73 17.71 -10.56
C GLY A 48 -11.24 17.69 -10.81
N LEU A 49 -11.79 16.53 -11.19
CA LEU A 49 -13.24 16.36 -11.38
C LEU A 49 -14.04 16.69 -10.12
N ARG A 50 -13.52 16.35 -8.93
CA ARG A 50 -14.18 16.66 -7.66
C ARG A 50 -14.19 18.16 -7.35
N LYS A 51 -13.14 18.90 -7.74
CA LYS A 51 -13.00 20.34 -7.50
C LYS A 51 -13.74 21.20 -8.53
N HIS A 52 -13.71 20.79 -9.80
CA HIS A 52 -14.22 21.60 -10.92
C HIS A 52 -15.63 21.22 -11.36
N THR A 53 -16.17 20.08 -10.93
CA THR A 53 -17.49 19.62 -11.36
C THR A 53 -18.35 19.18 -10.17
N ASN A 54 -19.66 19.33 -10.28
CA ASN A 54 -20.63 18.87 -9.28
C ASN A 54 -21.03 17.38 -9.46
N LYS A 55 -20.13 16.57 -10.05
CA LYS A 55 -20.36 15.12 -10.28
C LYS A 55 -20.30 14.36 -8.97
N THR A 56 -21.09 13.31 -8.87
CA THR A 56 -21.06 12.42 -7.70
C THR A 56 -19.75 11.63 -7.66
N VAL A 57 -19.32 11.24 -6.44
CA VAL A 57 -18.11 10.41 -6.27
C VAL A 57 -18.22 9.09 -7.02
N LYS A 58 -19.43 8.53 -7.15
CA LYS A 58 -19.69 7.29 -7.89
C LYS A 58 -19.39 7.46 -9.39
N GLU A 59 -19.86 8.54 -10.00
CA GLU A 59 -19.59 8.85 -11.41
C GLU A 59 -18.11 9.12 -11.65
N ILE A 60 -17.45 9.87 -10.74
CA ILE A 60 -16.00 10.13 -10.84
C ILE A 60 -15.21 8.82 -10.81
N CYS A 61 -15.56 7.90 -9.91
CA CYS A 61 -14.93 6.58 -9.83
C CYS A 61 -15.18 5.72 -11.08
N GLN A 62 -16.35 5.82 -11.70
CA GLN A 62 -16.65 5.14 -12.97
C GLN A 62 -15.80 5.70 -14.13
N ILE A 63 -15.67 7.03 -14.22
CA ILE A 63 -14.89 7.69 -15.27
C ILE A 63 -13.38 7.42 -15.12
N THR A 64 -12.87 7.45 -13.89
CA THR A 64 -11.42 7.40 -13.63
C THR A 64 -10.89 6.00 -13.30
N ALA A 65 -11.77 5.01 -13.14
CA ALA A 65 -11.47 3.66 -12.66
C ALA A 65 -10.72 3.61 -11.31
N VAL A 66 -10.74 4.72 -10.55
CA VAL A 66 -10.18 4.79 -9.19
C VAL A 66 -11.26 4.33 -8.21
N SER A 67 -10.87 3.52 -7.22
CA SER A 67 -11.82 3.10 -6.19
C SER A 67 -12.22 4.25 -5.28
N GLN A 68 -13.47 4.25 -4.83
CA GLN A 68 -14.00 5.30 -3.93
C GLN A 68 -13.14 5.45 -2.68
N ALA A 69 -12.74 4.34 -2.06
CA ALA A 69 -11.87 4.35 -0.89
C ALA A 69 -10.48 4.94 -1.16
N ALA A 70 -9.94 4.79 -2.38
CA ALA A 70 -8.69 5.43 -2.74
C ALA A 70 -8.83 6.94 -2.91
N LEU A 71 -9.92 7.39 -3.55
CA LEU A 71 -10.22 8.81 -3.72
C LEU A 71 -10.41 9.50 -2.36
N TYR A 72 -11.23 8.94 -1.47
CA TYR A 72 -11.45 9.51 -0.13
C TYR A 72 -10.18 9.57 0.71
N ARG A 73 -9.37 8.49 0.72
CA ARG A 73 -8.08 8.50 1.43
C ARG A 73 -7.17 9.61 0.91
N ARG A 74 -7.16 9.82 -0.40
CA ARG A 74 -6.33 10.85 -1.01
C ARG A 74 -6.85 12.26 -0.73
N LEU A 75 -8.17 12.47 -0.73
CA LEU A 75 -8.77 13.74 -0.33
C LEU A 75 -8.45 14.08 1.12
N LYS A 76 -8.54 13.11 2.04
CA LYS A 76 -8.16 13.28 3.45
C LYS A 76 -6.66 13.59 3.65
N GLU A 77 -5.78 13.08 2.80
CA GLU A 77 -4.35 13.44 2.83
C GLU A 77 -4.08 14.88 2.34
N LEU A 78 -5.04 15.51 1.66
CA LEU A 78 -4.93 16.84 1.08
C LEU A 78 -5.73 17.91 1.84
N GLU A 79 -6.57 17.50 2.80
CA GLU A 79 -7.16 18.36 3.84
C GLU A 79 -6.10 18.73 4.87
#